data_AF-A0A955KMT6-F1
#
_entry.id   AF-A0A955KMT6-F1
#
_cell.length_a   1.000
_cell.length_b   1.000
_cell.length_c   1.000
_cell.angle_alpha   90.00
_cell.angle_beta   90.00
_cell.angle_gamma   90.00
#
_symmetry.space_group_name_H-M   'P 1'
#
loop_
_entity.id
_entity.type
_entity.pdbx_description
1 polymer ?
#
loop_
_entity_poly.entity_id
_entity_poly.type
_entity_poly.pdbx_seq_one_letter_code
_entity_poly.pdbx_strand_id
1 'polypeptide(L)'
;MEVLSRRHYTTIIKSFLLALLAAVFWCASTALAADVVLSPASGSYSQNQTFTVTVQAVPNGDSINAVEAEMTFDQSKLSVV
;
A
#
# COMPACT_ATOMS: atom_id res chain seq x y z
N MET A 1 17.97 -21.36 51.50
CA MET A 1 16.63 -21.32 50.88
C MET A 1 16.43 -20.18 49.86
N GLU A 2 17.38 -19.26 49.65
CA GLU A 2 17.24 -18.16 48.68
C GLU A 2 17.30 -18.56 47.19
N VAL A 3 18.05 -19.62 46.84
CA VAL A 3 18.35 -19.97 45.44
C VAL A 3 17.10 -20.39 44.64
N LEU A 4 16.12 -21.00 45.31
CA LEU A 4 14.86 -21.43 44.67
C LEU A 4 13.95 -20.24 44.31
N SER A 5 13.96 -19.17 45.10
CA SER A 5 13.15 -17.97 44.86
C SER A 5 13.63 -17.19 43.62
N ARG A 6 14.96 -17.04 43.46
CA ARG A 6 15.55 -16.33 42.30
C ARG A 6 15.25 -17.00 40.96
N ARG A 7 15.20 -18.35 40.89
CA ARG A 7 14.89 -19.09 39.66
C ARG A 7 13.47 -18.83 39.15
N HIS A 8 12.47 -18.84 40.03
CA HIS A 8 11.08 -18.58 39.65
C HIS A 8 10.87 -17.13 39.19
N TYR A 9 11.54 -16.17 39.84
CA TYR A 9 11.48 -14.76 39.46
C TYR A 9 12.05 -14.51 38.04
N THR A 10 13.20 -15.14 37.72
CA THR A 10 13.78 -15.05 36.37
C THR A 10 12.91 -15.71 35.29
N THR A 11 12.19 -16.79 35.61
CA THR A 11 11.27 -17.45 34.68
C THR A 11 10.05 -16.57 34.39
N ILE A 12 9.46 -15.97 35.43
CA ILE A 12 8.31 -15.07 35.28
C ILE A 12 8.69 -13.84 34.44
N ILE A 13 9.85 -13.23 34.70
CA ILE A 13 10.35 -12.09 33.93
C ILE A 13 10.55 -12.47 32.46
N LYS A 14 11.15 -13.62 32.17
CA LYS A 14 11.36 -14.10 30.80
C LYS A 14 10.05 -14.34 30.06
N SER A 15 9.07 -14.97 30.72
CA SER A 15 7.74 -15.19 30.13
C SER A 15 7.02 -13.87 29.84
N PHE A 16 7.14 -12.89 30.74
CA PHE A 16 6.58 -11.56 30.53
C PHE A 16 7.27 -10.82 29.37
N LEU A 17 8.60 -10.88 29.29
CA LEU A 17 9.38 -10.30 28.19
C LEU A 17 9.03 -10.94 26.84
N LEU A 18 8.83 -12.26 26.81
CA LEU A 18 8.43 -12.99 25.61
C LEU A 18 6.99 -12.61 25.17
N ALA A 19 6.07 -12.47 26.12
CA ALA A 19 4.71 -12.02 25.85
C ALA A 19 4.67 -10.56 25.35
N LEU A 20 5.49 -9.69 25.94
CA LEU A 20 5.63 -8.30 25.48
C LEU A 20 6.18 -8.24 24.05
N LEU A 21 7.20 -9.04 23.75
CA LEU A 21 7.77 -9.14 22.41
C LEU A 21 6.72 -9.63 21.40
N ALA A 22 5.95 -10.68 21.75
CA ALA A 22 4.87 -11.18 20.91
C ALA A 22 3.75 -10.14 20.69
N ALA A 23 3.41 -9.35 21.70
CA ALA A 23 2.42 -8.28 21.58
C ALA A 23 2.89 -7.16 20.63
N VAL A 24 4.18 -6.81 20.65
CA VAL A 24 4.76 -5.82 19.73
C VAL A 24 4.66 -6.28 18.27
N PHE A 25 4.92 -7.56 18.00
CA PHE A 25 4.77 -8.13 16.66
C PHE A 25 3.30 -8.32 16.23
N TRP A 26 2.36 -8.31 17.17
CA TRP A 26 0.92 -8.38 16.88
C TRP A 26 0.35 -7.05 16.35
N CYS A 27 1.02 -5.93 16.62
CA CYS A 27 0.70 -4.61 16.06
C CYS A 27 1.37 -4.36 14.70
N ALA A 28 1.44 -5.37 13.84
CA ALA A 28 1.90 -5.17 12.47
C ALA A 28 0.97 -4.19 11.75
N SER A 29 1.48 -3.04 11.33
CA SER A 29 0.75 -2.07 10.52
C SER A 29 0.51 -2.62 9.12
N THR A 30 -0.72 -2.48 8.62
CA THR A 30 -1.03 -2.72 7.21
C THR A 30 -0.33 -1.69 6.34
N ALA A 31 0.48 -2.13 5.38
CA ALA A 31 1.00 -1.24 4.35
C ALA A 31 -0.15 -0.82 3.44
N LEU A 32 -0.46 0.47 3.42
CA LEU A 32 -1.35 1.08 2.44
C LEU A 32 -0.48 1.59 1.29
N ALA A 33 -0.98 1.47 0.07
CA ALA A 33 -0.26 1.94 -1.12
C ALA A 33 -1.23 2.67 -2.02
N ALA A 34 -0.89 3.92 -2.32
CA ALA A 34 -1.54 4.69 -3.37
C ALA A 34 -1.41 4.01 -4.75
N ASP A 35 -2.48 4.06 -5.55
CA ASP A 35 -2.51 3.61 -6.94
C ASP A 35 -2.73 4.78 -7.90
N VAL A 36 -2.33 4.58 -9.16
CA VAL A 36 -2.71 5.45 -10.28
C VAL A 36 -3.44 4.58 -11.31
N VAL A 37 -4.67 4.96 -11.65
CA VAL A 37 -5.54 4.19 -12.54
C VAL A 37 -5.92 4.99 -13.78
N LEU A 38 -6.11 4.26 -14.87
CA LEU A 38 -6.57 4.77 -16.17
C LEU A 38 -7.96 4.22 -16.45
N SER A 39 -8.89 5.09 -16.86
CA SER A 39 -10.23 4.68 -17.26
C SER A 39 -10.67 5.36 -18.57
N PRO A 40 -11.11 4.60 -19.59
CA PRO A 40 -11.08 3.14 -19.65
C PRO A 40 -9.63 2.62 -19.80
N ALA A 41 -9.30 1.49 -19.17
CA ALA A 41 -7.99 0.86 -19.31
C ALA A 41 -7.76 0.23 -20.69
N SER A 42 -8.85 -0.07 -21.40
CA SER A 42 -8.85 -0.59 -22.76
C SER A 42 -10.20 -0.33 -23.41
N GLY A 43 -10.24 -0.30 -24.74
CA GLY A 43 -11.47 -0.22 -25.50
C GLY A 43 -11.24 -0.41 -26.98
N SER A 44 -12.31 -0.65 -27.72
CA SER A 44 -12.33 -0.67 -29.17
C SER A 44 -13.22 0.46 -29.66
N TYR A 45 -12.66 1.33 -30.48
CA TYR A 45 -13.33 2.52 -31.00
C TYR A 45 -13.26 2.53 -32.52
N SER A 46 -14.29 3.09 -33.14
CA SER A 46 -14.30 3.27 -34.59
C SER A 46 -13.25 4.31 -35.00
N GLN A 47 -12.76 4.21 -36.24
CA GLN A 47 -11.81 5.20 -36.77
C GLN A 47 -12.42 6.61 -36.74
N ASN A 48 -11.62 7.61 -36.40
CA ASN A 48 -12.00 9.03 -36.25
C ASN A 48 -12.98 9.33 -35.10
N GLN A 49 -13.20 8.39 -34.17
CA GLN A 49 -13.96 8.64 -32.96
C GLN A 49 -13.07 9.25 -31.87
N THR A 50 -13.54 10.32 -31.22
CA THR A 50 -12.92 10.83 -30.00
C THR A 50 -13.39 10.03 -28.79
N PHE A 51 -12.45 9.65 -27.92
CA PHE A 51 -12.73 9.06 -26.61
C PHE A 51 -11.95 9.80 -25.53
N THR A 52 -12.44 9.72 -24.29
CA THR A 52 -11.80 10.33 -23.13
C THR A 52 -11.12 9.25 -22.30
N VAL A 53 -9.87 9.50 -21.91
CA VAL A 53 -9.16 8.71 -20.91
C VAL A 53 -8.93 9.58 -19.69
N THR A 54 -9.34 9.09 -18.54
CA THR A 54 -9.15 9.74 -17.25
C THR A 54 -8.00 9.07 -16.52
N VAL A 55 -7.05 9.88 -16.04
CA VAL A 55 -6.02 9.48 -15.07
C VAL A 55 -6.50 9.86 -13.68
N GLN A 56 -6.49 8.92 -12.75
CA GLN A 56 -6.92 9.15 -11.37
C GLN A 56 -5.92 8.56 -10.39
N ALA A 57 -5.52 9.34 -9.39
CA ALA A 57 -4.84 8.80 -8.23
C ALA A 57 -5.85 8.28 -7.21
N VAL A 58 -5.57 7.10 -6.65
CA VAL A 58 -6.36 6.42 -5.64
C VAL A 58 -5.52 6.30 -4.38
N PRO A 59 -5.71 7.17 -3.38
CA PRO A 59 -4.81 7.25 -2.23
C PRO A 59 -4.80 6.03 -1.32
N ASN A 60 -5.85 5.20 -1.32
CA ASN A 60 -5.95 3.99 -0.50
C ASN A 60 -5.60 4.17 0.99
N GLY A 61 -5.81 5.38 1.53
CA GLY A 61 -5.52 5.74 2.93
C GLY A 61 -4.17 6.41 3.16
N ASP A 62 -3.34 6.54 2.12
CA ASP A 62 -2.20 7.47 2.11
C ASP A 62 -2.67 8.91 1.84
N SER A 63 -1.90 9.89 2.32
CA SER A 63 -2.11 11.29 1.99
C SER A 63 -1.35 11.64 0.71
N ILE A 64 -2.08 12.04 -0.34
CA ILE A 64 -1.50 12.49 -1.62
C ILE A 64 -1.70 13.99 -1.77
N ASN A 65 -0.61 14.73 -2.02
CA ASN A 65 -0.64 16.17 -2.22
C ASN A 65 -0.53 16.59 -3.69
N ALA A 66 0.05 15.75 -4.54
CA ALA A 66 0.24 16.01 -5.96
C ALA A 66 0.24 14.69 -6.75
N VAL A 67 -0.16 14.78 -8.01
CA VAL A 67 -0.16 13.68 -8.97
C VAL A 67 0.46 14.19 -10.27
N GLU A 68 1.43 13.45 -10.79
CA GLU A 68 2.04 13.70 -12.09
C GLU A 68 1.93 12.42 -12.91
N ALA A 69 1.57 12.56 -14.19
CA ALA A 69 1.42 11.44 -15.10
C ALA A 69 1.99 11.81 -16.47
N GLU A 70 2.84 10.95 -17.00
CA GLU A 70 3.34 11.01 -18.36
C GLU A 70 2.74 9.85 -19.16
N MET A 71 2.22 10.14 -20.35
CA MET A 71 1.59 9.13 -21.21
C MET A 71 2.21 9.16 -22.60
N THR A 72 2.60 7.98 -23.08
CA THR A 72 3.09 7.77 -24.45
C THR A 72 2.06 6.98 -25.25
N PHE A 73 1.85 7.38 -26.51
CA PHE A 73 0.96 6.70 -27.43
C PHE A 73 1.49 6.77 -28.87
N ASP A 74 1.02 5.86 -29.71
CA ASP A 74 1.36 5.81 -31.13
C ASP A 74 0.62 6.93 -31.90
N GLN A 75 1.36 7.98 -32.27
CA GLN A 75 0.85 9.15 -32.97
C GLN A 75 0.35 8.83 -34.39
N SER A 76 0.71 7.68 -34.96
CA SER A 76 0.14 7.23 -36.25
C SER A 76 -1.30 6.71 -36.13
N LYS A 77 -1.77 6.46 -34.90
CA LYS A 77 -3.09 5.88 -34.60
C LYS A 77 -3.98 6.80 -33.78
N LEU A 78 -3.40 7.62 -32.90
CA LEU A 78 -4.12 8.47 -31.97
C LEU A 78 -3.65 9.93 -32.07
N SER A 79 -4.57 10.87 -31.87
CA SER A 79 -4.29 12.30 -31.74
C SER A 79 -4.91 12.84 -30.45
N VAL A 80 -4.23 13.79 -29.83
CA VAL A 80 -4.80 14.61 -28.75
C VAL A 80 -5.59 15.74 -29.40
N VAL A 81 -6.77 16.03 -28.83
CA VAL A 81 -7.71 17.06 -29.29
C VAL A 81 -8.13 17.94 -28.12
#